data_AF-A0A4Q1SEW1-F1
#
_entry.id   AF-A0A4Q1SEW1-F1
#
_cell.length_a   1.000
_cell.length_b   1.000
_cell.length_c   1.000
_cell.angle_alpha   90.00
_cell.angle_beta   90.00
_cell.angle_gamma   90.00
#
_symmetry.space_group_name_H-M   'P 1'
#
loop_
_entity.id
_entity.type
_entity.pdbx_description
1 polymer ?
#
loop_
_entity_poly.entity_id
_entity_poly.type
_entity_poly.pdbx_seq_one_letter_code
_entity_poly.pdbx_strand_id
1 'polypeptide(L)'
;MQRLLSRLVRIRLLLEETARNELRNRASLLQAAEQAWAEERAEQQSLEQRALGGLRDPEREHRAAEEAATAEARFIDLRAAEAVAGRLVLLEQAVAQAEAAMEASREQYLARRRERLQAEALRASERQREELKQRRREQRDLDDHFAMAHWRGIDSGT
;
A
#
# COMPACT_ATOMS: atom_id res chain seq x y z
N MET A 1 13.21 32.07 0.13
CA MET A 1 12.95 30.78 -0.55
C MET A 1 13.03 29.56 0.38
N GLN A 2 14.07 29.43 1.22
CA GLN A 2 14.30 28.24 2.07
C GLN A 2 13.12 27.82 2.98
N ARG A 3 12.39 28.79 3.57
CA ARG A 3 11.21 28.51 4.40
C ARG A 3 10.08 27.86 3.60
N LEU A 4 9.86 28.30 2.36
CA LEU A 4 8.85 27.74 1.45
C LEU A 4 9.20 26.30 1.05
N LEU A 5 10.46 26.04 0.70
CA LEU A 5 10.93 24.68 0.35
C LEU A 5 10.85 23.73 1.54
N SER A 6 11.20 24.20 2.75
CA SER A 6 11.07 23.39 3.97
C SER A 6 9.60 23.05 4.28
N ARG A 7 8.69 24.02 4.08
CA ARG A 7 7.25 23.80 4.21
C ARG A 7 6.73 22.82 3.15
N LEU A 8 7.19 22.93 1.90
CA LEU A 8 6.81 22.03 0.82
C LEU A 8 7.23 20.58 1.13
N VAL A 9 8.47 20.36 1.56
CA VAL A 9 8.95 19.02 1.97
C VAL A 9 8.08 18.45 3.09
N ARG A 10 7.75 19.26 4.11
CA ARG A 10 6.88 18.83 5.21
C ARG A 10 5.48 18.43 4.71
N ILE A 11 4.88 19.20 3.81
CA ILE A 11 3.58 18.86 3.22
C ILE A 11 3.67 17.56 2.41
N ARG A 12 4.73 17.37 1.60
CA ARG A 12 4.92 16.14 0.82
C ARG A 12 5.14 14.91 1.69
N LEU A 13 5.86 15.06 2.80
CA LEU A 13 6.03 14.00 3.78
C LEU A 13 4.69 13.56 4.38
N LEU A 14 3.86 14.53 4.82
CA LEU A 14 2.53 14.23 5.34
C LEU A 14 1.64 13.51 4.31
N LEU A 15 1.68 13.95 3.04
CA LEU A 15 0.92 13.28 1.97
C LEU A 15 1.41 11.85 1.71
N GLU A 16 2.73 11.61 1.77
CA GLU A 16 3.28 10.25 1.68
C GLU A 16 2.84 9.39 2.86
N GLU A 17 2.85 9.93 4.08
CA GLU A 17 2.38 9.23 5.28
C GLU A 17 0.89 8.87 5.20
N THR A 18 0.04 9.80 4.73
CA THR A 18 -1.38 9.51 4.50
C THR A 18 -1.57 8.40 3.47
N ALA A 19 -0.85 8.46 2.33
CA ALA A 19 -0.93 7.41 1.30
C ALA A 19 -0.43 6.06 1.81
N ARG A 20 0.60 6.04 2.66
CA ARG A 20 1.10 4.82 3.30
C ARG A 20 0.07 4.20 4.24
N ASN A 21 -0.63 5.02 5.02
CA ASN A 21 -1.68 4.54 5.92
C ASN A 21 -2.88 4.01 5.14
N GLU A 22 -3.29 4.68 4.06
CA GLU A 22 -4.33 4.17 3.17
C GLU A 22 -3.94 2.82 2.57
N LEU A 23 -2.71 2.67 2.07
CA LEU A 23 -2.21 1.40 1.54
C LEU A 23 -2.25 0.28 2.60
N ARG A 24 -1.89 0.58 3.86
CA ARG A 24 -1.99 -0.40 4.96
C ARG A 24 -3.44 -0.80 5.24
N ASN A 25 -4.36 0.16 5.23
CA ASN A 25 -5.78 -0.12 5.42
C ASN A 25 -6.31 -1.01 4.30
N ARG A 26 -5.94 -0.73 3.04
CA ARG A 26 -6.32 -1.56 1.89
C ARG A 26 -5.75 -2.97 1.97
N ALA A 27 -4.49 -3.12 2.36
CA ALA A 27 -3.88 -4.43 2.57
C ALA A 27 -4.62 -5.23 3.65
N SER A 28 -5.00 -4.58 4.76
CA SER A 28 -5.80 -5.23 5.81
C SER A 28 -7.18 -5.65 5.32
N LEU A 29 -7.83 -4.84 4.49
CA LEU A 29 -9.14 -5.18 3.91
C LEU A 29 -9.06 -6.33 2.91
N LEU A 30 -8.01 -6.36 2.07
CA LEU A 30 -7.75 -7.48 1.16
C LEU A 30 -7.54 -8.77 1.95
N GLN A 31 -6.70 -8.74 2.98
CA GLN A 31 -6.45 -9.90 3.83
C GLN A 31 -7.74 -10.41 4.49
N ALA A 32 -8.62 -9.53 4.97
CA ALA A 32 -9.90 -9.92 5.55
C ALA A 32 -10.84 -10.55 4.51
N ALA A 33 -10.86 -10.04 3.27
CA ALA A 33 -11.64 -10.61 2.18
C ALA A 33 -11.13 -11.99 1.76
N GLU A 34 -9.80 -12.17 1.65
CA GLU A 34 -9.17 -13.46 1.36
C GLU A 34 -9.46 -14.50 2.45
N GLN A 35 -9.45 -14.09 3.73
CA GLN A 35 -9.80 -14.97 4.85
C GLN A 35 -11.27 -15.41 4.79
N ALA A 36 -12.20 -14.47 4.57
CA ALA A 36 -13.62 -14.80 4.41
C ALA A 36 -13.87 -15.74 3.23
N TRP A 37 -13.17 -15.53 2.11
CA TRP A 37 -13.23 -16.43 0.96
C TRP A 37 -12.70 -17.83 1.29
N ALA A 38 -11.58 -17.93 2.00
CA ALA A 38 -10.99 -19.21 2.39
C ALA A 38 -11.90 -19.99 3.36
N GLU A 39 -12.55 -19.31 4.30
CA GLU A 39 -13.52 -19.90 5.24
C GLU A 39 -14.75 -20.45 4.51
N GLU A 40 -15.38 -19.66 3.64
CA GLU A 40 -16.53 -20.11 2.84
C GLU A 40 -16.15 -21.24 1.87
N ARG A 41 -14.92 -21.23 1.34
CA ARG A 41 -14.43 -22.29 0.46
C ARG A 41 -14.25 -23.61 1.22
N ALA A 42 -13.77 -23.54 2.46
CA ALA A 42 -13.68 -24.71 3.33
C ALA A 42 -15.07 -25.23 3.74
N GLU A 43 -16.04 -24.35 4.00
CA GLU A 43 -17.43 -24.72 4.26
C GLU A 43 -18.06 -25.45 3.05
N GLN A 44 -17.87 -24.91 1.84
CA GLN A 44 -18.35 -25.55 0.61
C GLN A 44 -17.81 -26.98 0.48
N GLN A 45 -16.50 -27.16 0.67
CA GLN A 45 -15.87 -28.48 0.58
C GLN A 45 -16.42 -29.45 1.63
N SER A 46 -16.68 -28.98 2.85
CA SER A 46 -17.29 -29.79 3.91
C SER A 46 -18.70 -30.23 3.55
N LEU A 47 -19.53 -29.33 3.01
CA LEU A 47 -20.88 -29.63 2.54
C LEU A 47 -20.89 -30.63 1.38
N GLU A 48 -20.01 -30.44 0.40
CA GLU A 48 -19.85 -31.36 -0.74
C GLU A 48 -19.41 -32.75 -0.27
N GLN A 49 -18.47 -32.83 0.68
CA GLN A 49 -18.05 -34.10 1.28
C GLN A 49 -19.18 -34.79 2.05
N ARG A 50 -20.01 -34.06 2.80
CA ARG A 50 -21.18 -34.63 3.51
C ARG A 50 -22.24 -35.14 2.55
N ALA A 51 -22.55 -34.38 1.50
CA ALA A 51 -23.52 -34.76 0.48
C ALA A 51 -23.08 -36.02 -0.29
N LEU A 52 -21.79 -36.14 -0.61
CA LEU A 52 -21.22 -37.28 -1.34
C LEU A 52 -20.89 -38.48 -0.44
N GLY A 53 -20.50 -38.25 0.82
CA GLY A 53 -20.08 -39.27 1.78
C GLY A 53 -21.17 -40.27 2.14
N GLY A 54 -22.44 -39.89 2.02
CA GLY A 54 -23.58 -40.79 2.21
C GLY A 54 -23.70 -41.91 1.17
N LEU A 55 -23.03 -41.80 0.01
CA LEU A 55 -23.11 -42.79 -1.09
C LEU A 55 -22.17 -43.99 -0.94
N ARG A 56 -21.39 -44.07 0.15
CA ARG A 56 -20.32 -45.08 0.32
C ARG A 56 -20.65 -46.26 1.23
N ASP A 57 -21.91 -46.46 1.61
CA ASP A 57 -22.32 -47.60 2.45
C ASP A 57 -23.11 -48.63 1.62
N PRO A 58 -22.46 -49.70 1.09
CA PRO A 58 -23.09 -50.64 0.17
C PRO A 58 -24.06 -51.65 0.80
N GLU A 59 -24.35 -51.58 2.10
CA GLU A 59 -25.17 -52.60 2.80
C GLU A 59 -26.57 -52.15 3.25
N ARG A 60 -26.99 -50.91 2.99
CA ARG A 60 -28.31 -50.42 3.48
C ARG A 60 -29.37 -50.40 2.38
N GLU A 61 -29.94 -51.58 2.12
CA GLU A 61 -31.15 -51.78 1.31
C GLU A 61 -32.43 -51.95 2.15
N HIS A 62 -32.41 -51.72 3.47
CA HIS A 62 -33.57 -51.99 4.32
C HIS A 62 -33.94 -50.79 5.20
N ARG A 63 -34.66 -49.82 4.60
CA ARG A 63 -35.86 -49.13 5.15
C ARG A 63 -36.15 -47.87 4.32
N ALA A 64 -37.26 -47.88 3.57
CA ALA A 64 -37.73 -46.74 2.77
C ALA A 64 -37.85 -45.41 3.56
N ALA A 65 -38.09 -45.47 4.88
CA ALA A 65 -38.13 -44.29 5.75
C ALA A 65 -36.73 -43.75 6.09
N GLU A 66 -35.72 -44.61 6.22
CA GLU A 66 -34.33 -44.20 6.44
C GLU A 66 -33.71 -43.70 5.12
N GLU A 67 -34.11 -44.27 3.98
CA GLU A 67 -33.76 -43.79 2.64
C GLU A 67 -34.38 -42.40 2.34
N ALA A 68 -35.65 -42.18 2.72
CA ALA A 68 -36.28 -40.86 2.58
C ALA A 68 -35.59 -39.80 3.45
N ALA A 69 -35.29 -40.10 4.72
CA ALA A 69 -34.61 -39.17 5.62
C ALA A 69 -33.16 -38.86 5.18
N THR A 70 -32.45 -39.85 4.63
CA THR A 70 -31.09 -39.64 4.09
C THR A 70 -31.11 -38.87 2.77
N ALA A 71 -32.10 -39.09 1.91
CA ALA A 71 -32.29 -38.29 0.70
C ALA A 71 -32.66 -36.83 1.02
N GLU A 72 -33.52 -36.60 2.01
CA GLU A 72 -33.89 -35.26 2.48
C GLU A 72 -32.68 -34.52 3.07
N ALA A 73 -31.87 -35.19 3.91
CA ALA A 73 -30.64 -34.61 4.45
C ALA A 73 -29.64 -34.23 3.34
N ARG A 74 -29.45 -35.09 2.33
CA ARG A 74 -28.58 -34.79 1.18
C ARG A 74 -29.11 -33.61 0.35
N PHE A 75 -30.42 -33.52 0.17
CA PHE A 75 -31.04 -32.41 -0.54
C PHE A 75 -30.81 -31.09 0.19
N ILE A 76 -30.95 -31.08 1.53
CA ILE A 76 -30.64 -29.90 2.36
C ILE A 76 -29.16 -29.50 2.22
N ASP A 77 -28.24 -30.46 2.30
CA ASP A 77 -26.80 -30.19 2.16
C ASP A 77 -26.44 -29.66 0.76
N LEU A 78 -27.07 -30.17 -0.31
CA LEU A 78 -26.90 -29.65 -1.68
C LEU A 78 -27.40 -28.21 -1.81
N ARG A 79 -28.57 -27.89 -1.25
CA ARG A 79 -29.11 -26.51 -1.26
C ARG A 79 -28.24 -25.56 -0.46
N ALA A 80 -27.67 -26.01 0.66
CA ALA A 80 -26.70 -25.24 1.42
C ALA A 80 -25.41 -25.00 0.62
N ALA A 81 -24.90 -26.02 -0.08
CA ALA A 81 -23.73 -25.89 -0.95
C ALA A 81 -23.97 -24.90 -2.11
N GLU A 82 -25.16 -24.91 -2.73
CA GLU A 82 -25.56 -23.92 -3.75
C GLU A 82 -25.55 -22.49 -3.18
N ALA A 83 -26.06 -22.29 -1.97
CA ALA A 83 -26.08 -20.98 -1.31
C ALA A 83 -24.65 -20.49 -0.99
N VAL A 84 -23.77 -21.38 -0.53
CA VAL A 84 -22.34 -21.08 -0.29
C VAL A 84 -21.64 -20.72 -1.61
N ALA A 85 -21.89 -21.47 -2.69
CA ALA A 85 -21.32 -21.17 -4.00
C ALA A 85 -21.72 -19.78 -4.49
N GLY A 86 -22.97 -19.36 -4.26
CA GLY A 86 -23.43 -18.00 -4.54
C GLY A 86 -22.67 -16.93 -3.75
N ARG A 87 -22.39 -17.16 -2.46
CA ARG A 87 -21.59 -16.24 -1.63
C ARG A 87 -20.13 -16.20 -2.06
N LEU A 88 -19.55 -17.32 -2.47
CA LEU A 88 -18.18 -17.38 -2.96
C LEU A 88 -17.97 -16.53 -4.21
N VAL A 89 -18.91 -16.55 -5.15
CA VAL A 89 -18.84 -15.66 -6.33
C VAL A 89 -18.81 -14.19 -5.93
N LEU A 90 -19.60 -13.78 -4.92
CA LEU A 90 -19.58 -12.41 -4.41
C LEU A 90 -18.26 -12.08 -3.71
N LEU A 91 -17.70 -13.03 -2.96
CA LEU A 91 -16.41 -12.86 -2.28
C LEU A 91 -15.25 -12.79 -3.27
N GLU A 92 -15.26 -13.59 -4.34
CA GLU A 92 -14.26 -13.50 -5.42
C GLU A 92 -14.26 -12.11 -6.07
N GLN A 93 -15.45 -11.56 -6.33
CA GLN A 93 -15.59 -10.19 -6.83
C GLN A 93 -15.09 -9.16 -5.82
N ALA A 94 -15.37 -9.35 -4.53
CA ALA A 94 -14.91 -8.47 -3.47
C ALA A 94 -13.38 -8.49 -3.31
N VAL A 95 -12.76 -9.67 -3.38
CA VAL A 95 -11.29 -9.84 -3.37
C VAL A 95 -10.68 -9.13 -4.58
N ALA A 96 -11.19 -9.38 -5.79
CA ALA A 96 -10.68 -8.72 -7.00
C ALA A 96 -10.80 -7.19 -6.94
N GLN A 97 -11.89 -6.66 -6.38
CA GLN A 97 -12.05 -5.22 -6.16
C GLN A 97 -11.07 -4.69 -5.10
N ALA A 98 -10.84 -5.43 -4.03
CA ALA A 98 -9.88 -5.07 -2.98
C ALA A 98 -8.44 -5.07 -3.50
N GLU A 99 -8.07 -6.05 -4.34
CA GLU A 99 -6.77 -6.11 -5.02
C GLU A 99 -6.56 -4.89 -5.94
N ALA A 100 -7.55 -4.58 -6.80
CA ALA A 100 -7.48 -3.42 -7.68
C ALA A 100 -7.34 -2.12 -6.89
N ALA A 101 -8.08 -1.97 -5.79
CA ALA A 101 -7.97 -0.82 -4.89
C ALA A 101 -6.60 -0.75 -4.21
N MET A 102 -6.03 -1.89 -3.78
CA MET A 102 -4.71 -1.96 -3.17
C MET A 102 -3.61 -1.52 -4.15
N GLU A 103 -3.65 -2.00 -5.40
CA GLU A 103 -2.66 -1.62 -6.41
C GLU A 103 -2.78 -0.13 -6.75
N ALA A 104 -3.99 0.41 -6.88
CA ALA A 104 -4.20 1.85 -7.06
C ALA A 104 -3.62 2.67 -5.88
N SER A 105 -3.83 2.25 -4.63
CA SER A 105 -3.23 2.89 -3.46
C SER A 105 -1.71 2.78 -3.43
N ARG A 106 -1.15 1.67 -3.92
CA ARG A 106 0.30 1.48 -4.05
C ARG A 106 0.90 2.45 -5.06
N GLU A 107 0.28 2.61 -6.22
CA GLU A 107 0.71 3.59 -7.22
C GLU A 107 0.67 5.02 -6.67
N GLN A 108 -0.39 5.37 -5.94
CA GLN A 108 -0.50 6.67 -5.27
C GLN A 108 0.62 6.88 -4.24
N TYR A 109 0.91 5.88 -3.41
CA TYR A 109 2.02 5.95 -2.45
C TYR A 109 3.37 6.19 -3.16
N LEU A 110 3.65 5.44 -4.24
CA LEU A 110 4.87 5.62 -5.02
C LEU A 110 4.95 7.00 -5.66
N ALA A 111 3.84 7.53 -6.17
CA ALA A 111 3.76 8.88 -6.70
C ALA A 111 4.07 9.94 -5.63
N ARG A 112 3.45 9.84 -4.43
CA ARG A 112 3.72 10.75 -3.30
C ARG A 112 5.18 10.70 -2.85
N ARG A 113 5.76 9.51 -2.79
CA ARG A 113 7.18 9.33 -2.45
C ARG A 113 8.09 10.02 -3.47
N ARG A 114 7.79 9.90 -4.78
CA ARG A 114 8.54 10.61 -5.84
C ARG A 114 8.44 12.14 -5.67
N GLU A 115 7.24 12.66 -5.40
CA GLU A 115 7.04 14.10 -5.16
C GLU A 115 7.84 14.60 -3.94
N ARG A 116 7.92 13.83 -2.85
CA ARG A 116 8.74 14.18 -1.69
C ARG A 116 10.22 14.23 -2.05
N LEU A 117 10.74 13.21 -2.73
CA LEU A 117 12.14 13.15 -3.15
C LEU A 117 12.51 14.31 -4.08
N GLN A 118 11.62 14.70 -4.98
CA GLN A 118 11.80 15.89 -5.83
C GLN A 118 11.87 17.18 -5.00
N ALA A 119 10.97 17.35 -4.01
CA ALA A 119 11.00 18.51 -3.13
C ALA A 119 12.29 18.59 -2.28
N GLU A 120 12.80 17.44 -1.84
CA GLU A 120 14.07 17.34 -1.10
C GLU A 120 15.25 17.71 -1.99
N ALA A 121 15.29 17.22 -3.23
CA ALA A 121 16.32 17.57 -4.20
C ALA A 121 16.34 19.08 -4.50
N LEU A 122 15.17 19.71 -4.64
CA LEU A 122 15.07 21.17 -4.81
C LEU A 122 15.60 21.92 -3.59
N ARG A 123 15.26 21.46 -2.38
CA ARG A 123 15.76 22.05 -1.13
C ARG A 123 17.29 21.93 -1.00
N ALA A 124 17.86 20.77 -1.36
CA ALA A 124 19.30 20.56 -1.36
C ALA A 124 20.01 21.47 -2.37
N SER A 125 19.46 21.57 -3.58
CA SER A 125 19.99 22.46 -4.63
C SER A 125 19.99 23.93 -4.20
N GLU A 126 18.94 24.40 -3.52
CA GLU A 126 18.87 25.77 -3.01
C GLU A 126 19.92 26.03 -1.92
N ARG A 127 20.13 25.07 -1.01
CA ARG A 127 21.19 25.18 0.01
C ARG A 127 22.57 25.27 -0.62
N GLN A 128 22.86 24.41 -1.59
CA GLN A 128 24.13 24.43 -2.30
C GLN A 128 24.35 25.77 -3.03
N ARG A 129 23.30 26.35 -3.63
CA ARG A 129 23.37 27.68 -4.26
C ARG A 129 23.68 28.78 -3.25
N GLU A 130 23.06 28.74 -2.07
CA GLU A 130 23.32 29.70 -0.99
C GLU A 130 24.75 29.57 -0.45
N GLU A 131 25.23 28.35 -0.23
CA GLU A 131 26.62 28.08 0.17
C GLU A 131 27.63 28.60 -0.86
N LEU A 132 27.37 28.39 -2.15
CA LEU A 132 28.22 28.92 -3.22
C LEU A 132 28.21 30.45 -3.26
N LYS A 133 27.06 31.09 -3.03
CA LYS A 133 26.97 32.55 -2.93
C LYS A 133 27.75 33.08 -1.73
N GLN A 134 27.65 32.41 -0.58
CA GLN A 134 28.39 32.74 0.63
C GLN A 134 29.90 32.67 0.37
N ARG A 135 30.40 31.54 -0.17
CA ARG A 135 31.83 31.36 -0.50
C ARG A 135 32.34 32.41 -1.49
N ARG A 136 31.53 32.79 -2.48
CA ARG A 136 31.89 33.86 -3.43
C ARG A 136 32.01 35.23 -2.77
N ARG A 137 31.16 35.53 -1.77
CA ARG A 137 31.26 36.78 -1.00
C ARG A 137 32.52 36.77 -0.15
N GLU A 138 32.75 35.69 0.60
CA GLU A 138 33.94 35.52 1.44
C GLU A 138 35.23 35.63 0.62
N GLN A 139 35.29 35.00 -0.56
CA GLN A 139 36.43 35.13 -1.47
C GLN A 139 36.65 36.57 -1.92
N ARG A 140 35.58 37.27 -2.31
CA ARG A 140 35.67 38.66 -2.75
C ARG A 140 36.13 39.59 -1.62
N ASP A 141 35.62 39.39 -0.41
CA ASP A 141 36.01 40.17 0.76
C ASP A 141 37.51 39.97 1.08
N LEU A 142 38.02 38.74 0.91
CA LEU A 142 39.45 38.45 1.03
C LEU A 142 40.27 39.12 -0.07
N ASP A 143 39.84 39.00 -1.34
CA ASP A 143 40.52 39.61 -2.48
C ASP A 143 40.58 41.15 -2.33
N ASP A 144 39.48 41.78 -1.92
CA ASP A 144 39.38 43.22 -1.65
C ASP A 144 40.30 43.62 -0.47
N HIS A 145 40.36 42.82 0.59
CA HIS A 145 41.27 43.04 1.73
C HIS A 145 42.75 42.99 1.31
N PHE A 146 43.14 41.96 0.56
CA PHE A 146 44.52 41.82 0.06
C PHE A 146 44.88 42.94 -0.92
N ALA A 147 43.97 43.34 -1.80
CA ALA A 147 44.18 44.49 -2.67
C ALA A 147 44.44 45.75 -1.83
N MET A 148 43.60 46.08 -0.85
CA MET A 148 43.80 47.25 0.01
C MET A 148 45.11 47.22 0.81
N ALA A 149 45.49 46.06 1.34
CA ALA A 149 46.75 45.88 2.05
C ALA A 149 47.97 46.10 1.13
N HIS A 150 47.91 45.58 -0.09
CA HIS A 150 48.95 45.77 -1.10
C HIS A 150 49.06 47.24 -1.55
N TRP A 151 47.94 47.93 -1.76
CA TRP A 151 47.92 49.37 -2.08
C TRP A 151 48.56 50.21 -0.97
N ARG A 152 48.27 49.92 0.31
CA ARG A 152 48.91 50.63 1.44
C ARG A 152 50.39 50.31 1.61
N GLY A 153 50.82 49.09 1.27
CA GLY A 153 52.23 48.68 1.31
C GLY A 153 53.10 49.32 0.23
N ILE A 154 52.51 49.68 -0.92
CA ILE A 154 53.19 50.43 -1.98
C ILE A 154 53.34 51.91 -1.61
N ASP A 155 52.32 52.53 -1.00
CA ASP A 155 52.39 53.93 -0.55
C ASP A 155 53.32 54.16 0.65
N SER A 156 53.63 53.11 1.43
CA SER A 156 54.66 53.16 2.48
C SER A 156 56.08 52.83 1.98
N GLY A 157 56.26 52.64 0.67
CA GLY A 157 57.54 52.40 0.03
C GLY A 157 58.36 53.68 -0.15
N THR A 158 58.81 54.25 0.96
CA THR A 158 60.08 54.99 1.09
C THR A 158 61.03 54.18 1.94
#